data_AF-A0A7R9M499-F1
#
_entry.id   AF-A0A7R9M499-F1
#
_cell.length_a   1.000
_cell.length_b   1.000
_cell.length_c   1.000
_cell.angle_alpha   90.00
_cell.angle_beta   90.00
_cell.angle_gamma   90.00
#
_symmetry.space_group_name_H-M   'P 1'
#
loop_
_entity.id
_entity.type
_entity.pdbx_description
1 polymer ?
#
loop_
_entity_poly.entity_id
_entity_poly.type
_entity_poly.pdbx_seq_one_letter_code
_entity_poly.pdbx_strand_id
1 'polypeptide(L)' 'MLIAPNLMALLGTVSSGTDITCIRLVSLNVPARVKKGSSVQLSCLYDLGNASLYSLKWFYRNHKNPEEQEFF' A
#
# COMPACT_ATOMS: atom_id res chain seq x y z
N MET A 1 46.87 -33.18 -5.00
CA MET A 1 46.31 -32.04 -5.75
C MET A 1 44.83 -31.95 -5.37
N LEU A 2 44.54 -31.29 -4.24
CA LEU A 2 43.19 -31.15 -3.69
C LEU A 2 42.68 -29.74 -4.02
N ILE A 3 41.63 -29.66 -4.81
CA ILE A 3 40.91 -28.41 -5.07
C ILE A 3 40.09 -28.17 -3.80
N ALA A 4 40.43 -27.12 -3.04
CA ALA A 4 39.78 -26.79 -1.79
C ALA A 4 38.26 -26.55 -2.00
N PRO A 5 37.37 -26.96 -1.09
CA PRO A 5 35.92 -26.95 -1.27
C PRO A 5 35.28 -25.53 -1.18
N ASN A 6 36.09 -24.48 -1.35
CA ASN A 6 35.72 -23.12 -0.95
C ASN A 6 35.30 -22.20 -2.11
N LEU A 7 35.17 -22.70 -3.34
CA LEU A 7 34.82 -21.86 -4.49
C LEU A 7 33.31 -21.64 -4.65
N MET A 8 32.46 -22.53 -4.12
CA MET A 8 31.00 -22.38 -4.18
C MET A 8 30.42 -21.46 -3.09
N ALA A 9 31.20 -21.09 -2.07
CA ALA A 9 30.77 -20.19 -1.00
C ALA A 9 30.98 -18.70 -1.32
N LEU A 10 31.73 -18.37 -2.38
CA LEU A 10 31.99 -16.99 -2.82
C LEU A 10 30.89 -16.44 -3.75
N LEU A 11 30.13 -17.34 -4.39
CA LEU A 11 28.92 -16.98 -5.11
C LEU A 11 27.76 -17.15 -4.13
N GLY A 12 27.63 -16.20 -3.19
CA GLY A 12 26.48 -16.12 -2.32
C GLY A 12 25.23 -16.31 -3.16
N THR A 13 24.43 -17.34 -2.86
CA THR A 13 23.18 -17.60 -3.57
C THR A 13 22.26 -16.44 -3.27
N VAL A 14 22.25 -15.45 -4.16
CA VAL A 14 21.29 -14.36 -4.15
C VAL A 14 19.95 -15.00 -4.48
N SER A 15 19.17 -15.33 -3.46
CA SER A 15 17.75 -15.56 -3.64
C SER A 15 17.15 -14.20 -3.95
N SER A 16 17.12 -13.83 -5.23
CA SER A 16 16.36 -12.70 -5.72
C SER A 16 14.89 -13.04 -5.54
N GLY A 17 14.37 -12.80 -4.34
CA GLY A 17 12.95 -12.68 -4.11
C GLY A 17 12.48 -11.52 -4.98
N THR A 18 11.80 -11.82 -6.08
CA THR A 18 11.17 -10.79 -6.88
C THR A 18 10.01 -10.25 -6.07
N ASP A 19 10.24 -9.16 -5.34
CA ASP A 19 9.16 -8.42 -4.69
C ASP A 19 8.22 -7.93 -5.79
N ILE A 20 6.99 -8.45 -5.77
CA ILE A 20 5.94 -8.01 -6.67
C ILE A 20 5.54 -6.60 -6.24
N THR A 21 5.98 -5.60 -7.02
CA THR A 21 5.58 -4.21 -6.80
C THR A 21 4.24 -3.97 -7.48
N CYS A 22 3.16 -3.91 -6.71
CA CYS A 22 1.81 -3.60 -7.19
C CYS A 22 1.15 -2.51 -6.35
N ILE A 23 0.10 -1.88 -6.91
CA ILE A 23 -0.65 -0.86 -6.19
C ILE A 23 -1.32 -1.50 -4.97
N ARG A 24 -1.10 -0.93 -3.80
CA ARG A 24 -1.73 -1.39 -2.55
C ARG A 24 -2.06 -0.25 -1.61
N LEU A 25 -3.14 -0.44 -0.87
CA LEU A 25 -3.47 0.38 0.29
C LEU A 25 -2.57 -0.04 1.46
N VAL A 26 -1.75 0.88 1.97
CA VAL A 26 -0.86 0.65 3.10
C VAL A 26 -1.59 0.97 4.41
N SER A 27 -2.27 2.11 4.47
CA SER A 27 -3.09 2.47 5.63
C SER A 27 -4.18 3.47 5.28
N LEU A 28 -5.30 3.37 6.00
CA LEU A 28 -6.42 4.30 5.92
C LEU A 28 -6.76 4.78 7.33
N ASN A 29 -6.56 6.07 7.59
CA ASN A 29 -6.88 6.70 8.85
C ASN A 29 -8.18 7.50 8.73
N VAL A 30 -9.23 6.98 9.38
CA VAL A 30 -10.53 7.64 9.50
C VAL A 30 -10.91 7.64 10.99
N PRO A 31 -11.05 8.82 11.62
CA PRO A 31 -11.47 8.89 13.01
C PRO A 31 -12.86 8.26 13.22
N ALA A 32 -13.00 7.39 14.21
CA ALA A 32 -14.27 6.68 14.47
C ALA A 32 -15.39 7.62 14.96
N ARG A 33 -15.03 8.72 15.64
CA ARG A 33 -15.96 9.73 16.12
C ARG A 33 -15.28 11.08 16.16
N VAL A 34 -16.02 12.12 15.79
CA VAL A 34 -15.55 13.50 15.73
C VAL A 34 -16.58 14.42 16.38
N LYS A 35 -16.15 15.58 16.86
CA LYS A 35 -17.08 16.57 17.41
C LYS A 35 -17.82 17.26 16.25
N LYS A 36 -19.12 17.48 16.40
CA LYS A 36 -19.87 18.20 15.36
C LYS A 36 -19.28 19.60 15.17
N GLY A 37 -19.05 19.98 13.91
CA GLY A 37 -18.47 21.28 13.54
C GLY A 37 -16.96 21.37 13.63
N SER A 38 -16.25 20.31 14.05
CA SER A 38 -14.78 20.29 14.01
C SER A 38 -14.27 19.94 12.62
N SER A 39 -13.20 20.59 12.19
CA SER A 39 -12.40 20.13 11.05
C SER A 39 -11.64 18.87 11.41
N VAL A 40 -11.59 17.92 10.47
CA VAL A 40 -10.86 16.65 10.64
C VAL A 40 -10.09 16.31 9.39
N GLN A 41 -9.00 15.57 9.56
CA GLN A 41 -8.17 15.11 8.46
C GLN A 41 -8.40 13.62 8.24
N LEU A 42 -8.70 13.24 7.00
CA LEU A 42 -8.65 11.87 6.53
C LEU A 42 -7.31 11.64 5.85
N SER A 43 -6.72 10.47 6.02
CA SER A 43 -5.42 10.16 5.42
C SER A 43 -5.40 8.75 4.86
N CYS A 44 -4.83 8.61 3.67
CA CYS A 44 -4.69 7.36 2.96
C CYS A 44 -3.24 7.26 2.48
N LEU A 45 -2.52 6.25 2.98
CA LEU A 45 -1.19 5.90 2.51
C LEU A 45 -1.32 4.74 1.54
N TYR A 46 -0.78 4.93 0.35
CA TYR A 46 -0.76 3.92 -0.71
C TYR A 46 0.65 3.79 -1.26
N ASP A 47 0.93 2.61 -1.80
CA ASP A 47 2.18 2.27 -2.47
C ASP A 47 1.82 1.97 -3.93
N LEU A 48 2.43 2.68 -4.86
CA LEU A 48 2.17 2.53 -6.30
C LEU A 48 3.14 1.53 -6.96
N GLY A 49 4.14 1.04 -6.22
CA GLY A 49 5.27 0.34 -6.83
C GLY A 49 5.91 1.19 -7.92
N ASN A 50 5.93 0.65 -9.15
CA ASN A 50 6.48 1.34 -10.33
C ASN A 50 5.43 2.10 -11.16
N ALA A 51 4.18 2.18 -10.68
CA ALA A 51 3.12 2.89 -11.38
C ALA A 51 3.08 4.39 -11.03
N SER A 52 2.53 5.19 -11.93
CA SER A 52 2.18 6.58 -11.65
C SER A 52 0.76 6.68 -11.11
N LEU A 53 0.52 7.69 -10.26
CA LEU A 53 -0.82 7.95 -9.76
C LEU A 53 -1.69 8.54 -10.88
N TYR A 54 -2.70 7.78 -11.32
CA TYR A 54 -3.68 8.28 -12.28
C TYR A 54 -4.78 9.10 -11.59
N SER A 55 -5.40 8.54 -10.55
CA SER A 55 -6.40 9.23 -9.74
C SER A 55 -6.49 8.63 -8.34
N LEU A 56 -6.82 9.47 -7.35
CA LEU A 56 -7.20 9.08 -6.00
C LEU A 56 -8.59 9.66 -5.76
N LYS A 57 -9.55 8.82 -5.35
CA LYS A 57 -10.94 9.22 -5.12
C LYS A 57 -11.37 8.85 -3.71
N TRP A 58 -12.06 9.76 -3.06
CA TRP A 58 -12.70 9.50 -1.77
C TRP A 58 -14.17 9.21 -1.97
N PHE A 59 -14.67 8.22 -1.25
CA PHE A 59 -16.07 7.82 -1.29
C PHE A 59 -16.64 7.83 0.12
N TYR A 60 -17.77 8.48 0.29
CA TYR A 60 -18.58 8.33 1.49
C TYR A 60 -19.64 7.26 1.23
N ARG A 61 -19.75 6.29 2.14
CA ARG A 61 -20.79 5.26 2.08
C ARG A 61 -21.76 5.45 3.24
N ASN A 62 -22.99 5.85 2.91
CA ASN A 62 -24.07 5.86 3.88
C ASN A 62 -24.69 4.46 3.97
N HIS A 63 -24.68 3.86 5.17
CA HIS A 63 -25.27 2.54 5.38
C HIS A 63 -26.79 2.50 5.09
N LYS A 64 -27.47 3.65 5.20
CA LYS A 64 -28.93 3.74 4.96
C LYS A 64 -29.31 3.89 3.49
N ASN A 65 -28.37 4.33 2.64
CA ASN A 65 -28.62 4.54 1.22
C ASN A 65 -27.36 4.17 0.42
N PRO A 66 -27.13 2.86 0.18
CA PRO A 66 -25.89 2.38 -0.40
C PRO A 66 -25.69 2.76 -1.88
N GLU A 67 -26.77 3.17 -2.56
CA GLU A 67 -26.79 3.62 -3.96
C GLU A 67 -26.28 5.07 -4.12
N GLU A 68 -26.30 5.85 -3.04
CA GLU A 68 -25.94 7.27 -3.04
C GLU A 68 -24.46 7.40 -2.70
N GLN A 69 -23.61 7.20 -3.71
CA GLN A 69 -22.18 7.44 -3.62
C GLN A 69 -21.87 8.86 -4.12
N GLU A 70 -21.64 9.78 -3.19
CA GLU A 70 -21.09 11.09 -3.53
C GLU A 70 -19.58 10.98 -3.75
N PHE A 71 -19.13 11.48 -4.90
CA PHE A 71 -17.73 11.57 -5.28
C PHE A 71 -17.19 12.92 -4.80
N PHE A 72 -16.20 12.90 -3.90
CA PHE A 72 -15.47 14.11 -3.47
C PHE A 72 -14.16 14.27 -4.25
#